data_AF-A0A0L6U8S7-F1
#
_entry.id   AF-A0A0L6U8S7-F1
#
_cell.length_a   1.000
_cell.length_b   1.000
_cell.length_c   1.000
_cell.angle_alpha   90.00
_cell.angle_beta   90.00
_cell.angle_gamma   90.00
#
_symmetry.space_group_name_H-M   'P 1'
#
loop_
_entity.id
_entity.type
_entity.pdbx_description
1 polymer ?
#
loop_
_entity_poly.entity_id
_entity_poly.type
_entity_poly.pdbx_seq_one_letter_code
_entity_poly.pdbx_strand_id
1 'polypeptide(L)'
;MPGRPGEQSHIKTIVAAVSKRFSEVDTLKPDGSNLRQWERLLCHHALEYFGNPDFFAPNENQLVDPSDEKVGRRIINASVHTDLTYNVLNLPTTADVFSHLMMNFCVVNRAAQLQGWLKFIHTNPAAHDTTASLHEAFRNSAKTSCKQGMTLGWDEWLDHSSKLT
;
A
#
# COMPACT_ATOMS: atom_id res chain seq x y z
N MET A 1 31.72 -0.50 -12.02
CA MET A 1 32.60 -1.18 -11.04
C MET A 1 31.87 -2.40 -10.50
N PRO A 2 32.30 -3.64 -10.76
CA PRO A 2 31.68 -4.81 -10.15
C PRO A 2 32.03 -4.85 -8.65
N GLY A 3 31.01 -4.92 -7.79
CA GLY A 3 31.15 -4.89 -6.33
C GLY A 3 31.96 -6.07 -5.78
N ARG A 4 32.65 -5.85 -4.65
CA ARG A 4 33.60 -6.81 -4.07
C ARG A 4 32.90 -8.15 -3.76
N PRO A 5 33.60 -9.31 -3.91
CA PRO A 5 33.01 -10.63 -3.69
C PRO A 5 32.33 -10.82 -2.32
N GLY A 6 32.87 -10.20 -1.26
CA GLY A 6 32.28 -10.26 0.09
C GLY A 6 30.98 -9.46 0.23
N GLU A 7 30.85 -8.35 -0.50
CA GLU A 7 29.66 -7.51 -0.52
C GLU A 7 28.49 -8.25 -1.18
N GLN A 8 28.75 -8.93 -2.31
CA GLN A 8 27.73 -9.73 -3.01
C GLN A 8 27.25 -10.93 -2.18
N SER A 9 28.14 -11.56 -1.39
CA SER A 9 27.79 -12.66 -0.49
C SER A 9 26.89 -12.20 0.65
N HIS A 10 27.24 -11.09 1.32
CA HIS A 10 26.44 -10.48 2.37
C HIS A 10 25.05 -10.07 1.87
N ILE A 11 25.03 -9.47 0.69
CA ILE A 11 23.83 -9.01 -0.02
C ILE A 11 22.91 -10.19 -0.41
N LYS A 12 23.45 -11.36 -0.81
CA LYS A 12 22.67 -12.59 -1.06
C LYS A 12 22.06 -13.15 0.22
N THR A 13 22.82 -13.17 1.32
CA THR A 13 22.34 -13.65 2.62
C THR A 13 21.20 -12.77 3.15
N ILE A 14 21.31 -11.45 3.01
CA ILE A 14 20.23 -10.52 3.37
C ILE A 14 18.97 -10.81 2.54
N VAL A 15 19.10 -11.01 1.22
CA VAL A 15 17.91 -11.35 0.38
C VAL A 15 17.29 -12.66 0.78
N ALA A 16 18.08 -13.71 0.99
CA ALA A 16 17.52 -14.99 1.40
C ALA A 16 16.84 -14.91 2.78
N ALA A 17 17.34 -14.07 3.69
CA ALA A 17 16.73 -13.84 4.99
C ALA A 17 15.44 -13.01 4.89
N VAL A 18 15.44 -11.94 4.09
CA VAL A 18 14.30 -11.04 3.90
C VAL A 18 13.18 -11.72 3.11
N SER A 19 13.49 -12.43 2.02
CA SER A 19 12.48 -13.15 1.22
C SER A 19 11.80 -14.28 1.98
N LYS A 20 12.43 -14.84 3.03
CA LYS A 20 11.79 -15.83 3.91
C LYS A 20 10.82 -15.21 4.92
N ARG A 21 10.86 -13.89 5.13
CA ARG A 21 10.02 -13.17 6.10
C ARG A 21 8.70 -12.68 5.50
N PHE A 22 8.63 -12.53 4.18
CA PHE A 22 7.39 -12.18 3.49
C PHE A 22 6.67 -13.45 3.03
N SER A 23 5.48 -13.70 3.58
CA SER A 23 4.55 -14.68 3.01
C SER A 23 3.75 -14.06 1.86
N GLU A 24 3.04 -14.88 1.08
CA GLU A 24 2.13 -14.38 0.05
C GLU A 24 1.04 -13.45 0.61
N VAL A 25 0.69 -13.60 1.90
CA VAL A 25 -0.30 -12.75 2.58
C VAL A 25 0.28 -11.35 2.89
N ASP A 26 1.59 -11.28 3.11
CA ASP A 26 2.33 -10.05 3.45
C ASP A 26 2.80 -9.28 2.22
N THR A 27 2.63 -9.87 1.04
CA THR A 27 3.00 -9.27 -0.25
C THR A 27 1.90 -8.31 -0.73
N LEU A 28 2.28 -7.11 -1.17
CA LEU A 28 1.35 -6.13 -1.75
C LEU A 28 0.69 -6.71 -2.99
N LYS A 29 -0.64 -6.83 -2.94
CA LYS A 29 -1.43 -7.39 -4.03
C LYS A 29 -1.50 -6.44 -5.22
N PRO A 30 -1.65 -6.96 -6.45
CA PRO A 30 -1.76 -6.13 -7.65
C PRO A 30 -2.93 -5.14 -7.64
N ASP A 31 -3.98 -5.42 -6.87
CA ASP A 31 -5.15 -4.57 -6.71
C ASP A 31 -5.04 -3.57 -5.55
N GLY A 32 -3.96 -3.64 -4.76
CA GLY A 32 -3.74 -2.80 -3.58
C GLY A 32 -4.70 -3.07 -2.43
N SER A 33 -5.48 -4.15 -2.45
CA SER A 33 -6.50 -4.43 -1.43
C SER A 33 -5.94 -4.58 -0.02
N ASN A 34 -4.66 -4.92 0.12
CA ASN A 34 -3.95 -5.02 1.40
C ASN A 34 -2.96 -3.87 1.66
N LEU A 35 -3.06 -2.73 0.94
CA LEU A 35 -2.09 -1.62 1.01
C LEU A 35 -1.73 -1.19 2.44
N ARG A 36 -2.73 -0.97 3.31
CA ARG A 36 -2.50 -0.53 4.70
C ARG A 36 -1.83 -1.58 5.57
N GLN A 37 -2.14 -2.86 5.34
CA GLN A 37 -1.49 -3.96 6.06
C GLN A 37 -0.04 -4.10 5.61
N TRP A 38 0.19 -4.03 4.30
CA TRP A 38 1.52 -4.04 3.69
C TRP A 38 2.38 -2.88 4.20
N GLU A 39 1.86 -1.64 4.21
CA GLU A 39 2.56 -0.45 4.71
C GLU A 39 3.02 -0.65 6.17
N ARG A 40 2.15 -1.15 7.05
CA ARG A 40 2.49 -1.41 8.46
C ARG A 40 3.57 -2.47 8.63
N LEU A 41 3.50 -3.55 7.86
CA LEU A 41 4.54 -4.59 7.83
C LEU A 41 5.88 -4.02 7.35
N LEU A 42 5.84 -3.16 6.34
CA LEU A 42 7.02 -2.52 5.78
C LEU A 42 7.68 -1.58 6.81
N CYS A 43 6.91 -0.76 7.52
CA CYS A 43 7.40 0.09 8.61
C CYS A 43 7.97 -0.73 9.78
N HIS A 44 7.36 -1.89 10.08
CA HIS A 44 7.89 -2.77 11.11
C HIS A 44 9.28 -3.30 10.74
N HIS A 45 9.46 -3.78 9.51
CA HIS A 45 10.78 -4.21 9.04
C HIS A 45 11.78 -3.06 8.92
N ALA A 46 11.31 -1.85 8.57
CA ALA A 46 12.16 -0.67 8.56
C ALA A 46 12.76 -0.39 9.96
N LEU A 47 11.92 -0.50 11.00
CA LEU A 47 12.36 -0.38 12.39
C LEU A 47 13.37 -1.49 12.76
N GLU A 48 13.13 -2.75 12.36
CA GLU A 48 14.02 -3.87 12.67
C GLU A 48 15.41 -3.72 12.02
N TYR A 49 15.47 -3.29 10.76
CA TYR A 49 16.72 -3.28 9.98
C TYR A 49 17.47 -1.96 10.04
N PHE A 50 16.76 -0.83 10.12
CA PHE A 50 17.36 0.51 10.06
C PHE A 50 17.21 1.30 11.35
N GLY A 51 16.48 0.77 12.35
CA GLY A 51 16.15 1.50 13.57
C GLY A 51 15.22 2.70 13.35
N ASN A 52 14.62 2.80 12.15
CA ASN A 52 13.76 3.91 11.74
C ASN A 52 12.52 3.38 11.02
N PRO A 53 11.30 3.50 11.58
CA PRO A 53 10.07 3.04 10.92
C PRO A 53 9.74 3.85 9.66
N ASP A 54 10.25 5.08 9.57
CA ASP A 54 10.01 6.02 8.47
C ASP A 54 11.10 5.95 7.40
N PHE A 55 11.95 4.92 7.40
CA PHE A 55 13.03 4.75 6.43
C PHE A 55 12.55 4.89 4.96
N PHE A 56 11.36 4.38 4.65
CA PHE A 56 10.78 4.42 3.31
C PHE A 56 10.03 5.72 2.99
N ALA A 57 9.74 6.54 4.00
CA ALA A 57 9.11 7.85 3.88
C ALA A 57 9.91 8.89 4.70
N PRO A 58 11.21 9.07 4.39
CA PRO A 58 12.07 9.91 5.20
C PRO A 58 11.69 11.39 5.06
N ASN A 59 12.01 12.18 6.09
CA ASN A 59 11.84 13.63 6.02
C ASN A 59 12.73 14.24 4.93
N GLU A 60 12.30 15.37 4.37
CA GLU A 60 13.07 16.10 3.38
C GLU A 60 14.49 16.37 3.90
N ASN A 61 15.50 15.98 3.11
CA ASN A 61 16.95 16.09 3.38
C ASN A 61 17.58 15.00 4.27
N GLN A 62 16.86 13.95 4.67
CA GLN A 62 17.49 12.83 5.36
C GLN A 62 18.39 12.04 4.37
N LEU A 63 19.69 12.04 4.65
CA LEU A 63 20.67 11.25 3.91
C LEU A 63 20.54 9.77 4.29
N VAL A 64 20.30 8.91 3.30
CA VAL A 64 20.26 7.46 3.45
C VAL A 64 21.61 6.88 3.02
N ASP A 65 22.17 5.97 3.83
CA ASP A 65 23.41 5.29 3.47
C ASP A 65 23.20 4.43 2.20
N PRO A 66 24.13 4.44 1.23
CA PRO A 66 23.98 3.64 0.01
C PRO A 66 23.85 2.13 0.23
N SER A 67 24.33 1.59 1.36
CA SER A 67 24.18 0.19 1.73
C SER A 67 22.77 -0.08 2.24
N ASP A 68 22.26 0.80 3.10
CA ASP A 68 20.89 0.73 3.61
C ASP A 68 19.88 0.86 2.46
N GLU A 69 20.18 1.71 1.49
CA GLU A 69 19.35 1.87 0.30
C GLU A 69 19.25 0.57 -0.52
N LYS A 70 20.36 -0.16 -0.69
CA LYS A 70 20.35 -1.48 -1.34
C LYS A 70 19.51 -2.48 -0.56
N VAL A 71 19.55 -2.45 0.77
CA VAL A 71 18.77 -3.33 1.63
C VAL A 71 17.28 -2.97 1.56
N GLY A 72 16.94 -1.68 1.66
CA GLY A 72 15.58 -1.17 1.55
C GLY A 72 14.94 -1.53 0.21
N ARG A 73 15.68 -1.35 -0.90
CA ARG A 73 15.24 -1.77 -2.23
C ARG A 73 14.89 -3.26 -2.27
N ARG A 74 15.70 -4.11 -1.64
CA ARG A 74 15.48 -5.56 -1.59
C ARG A 74 14.27 -5.93 -0.76
N ILE A 75 14.06 -5.24 0.36
CA ILE A 75 12.86 -5.40 1.21
C ILE A 75 11.61 -5.04 0.42
N ILE A 76 11.55 -3.87 -0.22
CA ILE A 76 10.37 -3.51 -1.03
C ILE A 76 10.16 -4.51 -2.15
N ASN A 77 11.19 -4.87 -2.91
CA ASN A 77 11.06 -5.82 -4.02
C ASN A 77 10.54 -7.19 -3.57
N ALA A 78 10.97 -7.67 -2.40
CA ALA A 78 10.49 -8.94 -1.84
C ALA A 78 9.05 -8.85 -1.29
N SER A 79 8.57 -7.64 -1.02
CA SER A 79 7.27 -7.38 -0.42
C SER A 79 6.17 -7.04 -1.44
N VAL A 80 6.46 -6.99 -2.75
CA VAL A 80 5.48 -6.65 -3.79
C VAL A 80 5.18 -7.83 -4.70
N HIS A 81 3.95 -7.92 -5.20
CA HIS A 81 3.59 -8.96 -6.18
C HIS A 81 4.38 -8.77 -7.48
N THR A 82 4.68 -9.87 -8.18
CA THR A 82 5.48 -9.86 -9.41
C THR A 82 4.87 -8.97 -10.51
N ASP A 83 3.55 -8.85 -10.56
CA ASP A 83 2.85 -7.96 -11.51
C ASP A 83 3.16 -6.47 -11.28
N LEU A 84 3.63 -6.12 -10.09
CA LEU A 84 4.01 -4.76 -9.72
C LEU A 84 5.49 -4.47 -9.95
N THR A 85 6.28 -5.44 -10.42
CA THR A 85 7.73 -5.29 -10.60
C THR A 85 8.05 -4.08 -11.47
N TYR A 86 7.26 -3.80 -12.52
CA TYR A 86 7.48 -2.62 -13.38
C TYR A 86 7.31 -1.29 -12.64
N ASN A 87 6.37 -1.21 -11.68
CA ASN A 87 6.14 -0.01 -10.87
C ASN A 87 7.29 0.27 -9.89
N VAL A 88 8.12 -0.73 -9.65
CA VAL A 88 9.25 -0.68 -8.71
C VAL A 88 10.59 -0.52 -9.45
N LEU A 89 10.60 -0.78 -10.76
CA LEU A 89 11.78 -0.64 -11.61
C LEU A 89 12.02 0.82 -11.99
N ASN A 90 13.29 1.21 -12.06
CA ASN A 90 13.79 2.50 -12.58
C ASN A 90 13.62 3.76 -11.72
N LEU A 91 13.09 3.66 -10.49
CA LEU A 91 13.04 4.81 -9.58
C LEU A 91 14.36 4.96 -8.81
N PRO A 92 14.88 6.20 -8.63
CA PRO A 92 16.25 6.40 -8.17
C PRO A 92 16.43 5.98 -6.72
N THR A 93 15.44 6.24 -5.85
CA THR A 93 15.53 5.88 -4.43
C THR A 93 14.45 4.91 -3.99
N THR A 94 14.66 4.26 -2.84
CA THR A 94 13.68 3.39 -2.19
C THR A 94 12.47 4.19 -1.72
N ALA A 95 12.69 5.43 -1.28
CA ALA A 95 11.63 6.38 -0.94
C ALA A 95 10.75 6.75 -2.15
N ASP A 96 11.36 6.93 -3.33
CA ASP A 96 10.61 7.18 -4.57
C ASP A 96 9.72 6.01 -4.94
N VAL A 97 10.22 4.77 -4.81
CA VAL A 97 9.42 3.56 -5.04
C VAL A 97 8.25 3.48 -4.07
N PHE A 98 8.52 3.68 -2.77
CA PHE A 98 7.47 3.65 -1.77
C PHE A 98 6.39 4.70 -2.07
N SER A 99 6.80 5.93 -2.35
CA SER A 99 5.90 7.04 -2.70
C SER A 99 5.10 6.75 -3.96
N HIS A 100 5.72 6.17 -4.99
CA HIS A 100 5.05 5.80 -6.24
C HIS A 100 3.99 4.71 -6.03
N LEU A 101 4.31 3.66 -5.25
CA LEU A 101 3.36 2.61 -4.90
C LEU A 101 2.19 3.18 -4.10
N MET A 102 2.48 3.98 -3.07
CA MET A 102 1.46 4.64 -2.27
C MET A 102 0.55 5.52 -3.13
N MET A 103 1.11 6.33 -4.03
CA MET A 103 0.31 7.19 -4.92
C MET A 103 -0.58 6.39 -5.87
N ASN A 104 -0.02 5.39 -6.57
CA ASN A 104 -0.78 4.58 -7.52
C ASN A 104 -1.96 3.87 -6.85
N PHE A 105 -1.72 3.22 -5.71
CA PHE A 105 -2.77 2.49 -5.03
C PHE A 105 -3.73 3.40 -4.28
N CYS A 106 -3.30 4.55 -3.77
CA CYS A 106 -4.22 5.54 -3.21
C CYS A 106 -5.17 6.09 -4.29
N VAL A 107 -4.68 6.34 -5.51
CA VAL A 107 -5.53 6.79 -6.62
C VAL A 107 -6.51 5.70 -7.05
N VAL A 108 -6.05 4.46 -7.25
CA VAL A 108 -6.91 3.33 -7.62
C VAL A 108 -7.95 3.04 -6.54
N ASN A 109 -7.52 3.06 -5.26
CA ASN A 109 -8.43 2.88 -4.14
C ASN A 109 -9.48 4.00 -4.13
N ARG A 110 -9.10 5.28 -4.23
CA ARG A 110 -10.06 6.41 -4.32
C ARG A 110 -11.04 6.26 -5.48
N ALA A 111 -10.59 5.81 -6.65
CA ALA A 111 -11.48 5.57 -7.79
C ALA A 111 -12.49 4.44 -7.50
N ALA A 112 -12.02 3.32 -6.94
CA ALA A 112 -12.90 2.23 -6.50
C ALA A 112 -13.88 2.69 -5.40
N GLN A 113 -13.42 3.57 -4.50
CA GLN A 113 -14.23 4.15 -3.44
C GLN A 113 -15.35 5.04 -4.00
N LEU A 114 -15.00 5.95 -4.92
CA LEU A 114 -15.98 6.78 -5.61
C LEU A 114 -16.98 5.93 -6.41
N GLN A 115 -16.55 4.85 -7.05
CA GLN A 115 -17.46 3.93 -7.72
C GLN A 115 -18.42 3.22 -6.75
N GLY A 116 -17.91 2.74 -5.60
CA GLY A 116 -18.74 2.16 -4.54
C GLY A 116 -19.78 3.15 -4.00
N TRP A 117 -19.37 4.40 -3.79
CA TRP A 117 -20.25 5.48 -3.38
C TRP A 117 -21.30 5.83 -4.43
N LEU A 118 -20.90 5.98 -5.70
CA LEU A 118 -21.82 6.24 -6.81
C LEU A 118 -22.86 5.12 -6.93
N LYS A 119 -22.46 3.86 -6.78
CA LYS A 119 -23.39 2.73 -6.77
C LYS A 119 -24.38 2.79 -5.60
N PHE A 120 -23.91 3.20 -4.42
CA PHE A 120 -24.76 3.38 -3.24
C PHE A 120 -25.82 4.48 -3.46
N ILE A 121 -25.42 5.68 -3.89
CA ILE A 121 -26.36 6.82 -4.06
C ILE A 121 -27.30 6.66 -5.26
N HIS A 122 -26.91 5.88 -6.28
CA HIS A 122 -27.76 5.58 -7.45
C HIS A 122 -28.56 4.28 -7.29
N THR A 123 -28.60 3.68 -6.10
CA THR A 123 -29.48 2.53 -5.83
C THR A 123 -30.93 2.97 -6.03
N ASN A 124 -31.55 2.52 -7.12
CA ASN A 124 -32.91 2.90 -7.50
C ASN A 124 -33.93 2.28 -6.54
N PRO A 125 -34.61 3.04 -5.67
CA PRO A 125 -35.57 2.49 -4.73
C PRO A 125 -36.77 1.83 -5.42
N ALA A 126 -37.14 2.31 -6.62
CA ALA A 126 -38.26 1.79 -7.39
C ALA A 126 -37.96 0.44 -8.07
N ALA A 127 -36.70 0.00 -8.08
CA ALA A 127 -36.31 -1.32 -8.59
C ALA A 127 -36.46 -2.44 -7.53
N HIS A 128 -36.91 -2.12 -6.33
CA HIS A 128 -37.07 -3.06 -5.23
C HIS A 128 -38.53 -3.14 -4.78
N ASP A 129 -39.15 -4.31 -4.96
CA ASP A 129 -40.57 -4.54 -4.63
C ASP A 129 -40.86 -4.53 -3.12
N THR A 130 -39.80 -4.55 -2.29
CA THR A 130 -39.91 -4.55 -0.83
C THR A 130 -38.82 -3.71 -0.17
N THR A 131 -39.15 -3.14 0.99
CA THR A 131 -38.18 -2.45 1.85
C THR A 131 -37.03 -3.37 2.28
N ALA A 132 -37.29 -4.68 2.43
CA ALA A 132 -36.26 -5.65 2.77
C ALA A 132 -35.23 -5.85 1.64
N SER A 133 -35.69 -5.93 0.39
CA SER A 133 -34.83 -6.01 -0.80
C SER A 133 -33.96 -4.75 -0.96
N LEU A 134 -34.57 -3.58 -0.75
CA LEU A 134 -33.84 -2.30 -0.77
C LEU A 134 -32.78 -2.22 0.34
N HIS A 135 -33.13 -2.62 1.56
CA HIS A 135 -32.20 -2.64 2.70
C HIS A 135 -31.01 -3.59 2.44
N GLU A 136 -31.26 -4.75 1.84
CA GLU A 136 -30.19 -5.69 1.53
C GLU A 136 -29.27 -5.16 0.41
N ALA A 137 -29.81 -4.45 -0.59
CA ALA A 137 -29.01 -3.77 -1.61
C ALA A 137 -28.10 -2.69 -1.02
N PHE A 138 -28.62 -1.89 -0.08
CA PHE A 138 -27.81 -0.91 0.67
C PHE A 138 -26.74 -1.57 1.53
N ARG A 139 -27.10 -2.62 2.29
CA ARG A 139 -26.16 -3.36 3.15
C ARG A 139 -25.02 -4.00 2.34
N ASN A 140 -25.33 -4.59 1.18
CA ASN A 140 -24.32 -5.22 0.33
C ASN A 140 -23.39 -4.19 -0.33
N SER A 141 -23.91 -3.03 -0.69
CA SER A 141 -23.11 -1.92 -1.18
C SER A 141 -22.16 -1.41 -0.09
N ALA A 142 -22.66 -1.18 1.13
CA ALA A 142 -21.84 -0.78 2.28
C ALA A 142 -20.77 -1.83 2.66
N LYS A 143 -21.10 -3.13 2.64
CA LYS A 143 -20.12 -4.21 2.88
C LYS A 143 -19.02 -4.24 1.83
N THR A 144 -19.36 -4.00 0.56
CA THR A 144 -18.38 -3.95 -0.54
C THR A 144 -17.42 -2.79 -0.33
N SER A 145 -17.93 -1.64 0.10
CA SER A 145 -17.14 -0.47 0.47
C SER A 145 -16.14 -0.75 1.60
N CYS A 146 -16.58 -1.37 2.70
CA CYS A 146 -15.67 -1.71 3.81
C CYS A 146 -14.56 -2.69 3.40
N LYS A 147 -14.87 -3.65 2.50
CA LYS A 147 -13.86 -4.60 1.97
C LYS A 147 -12.80 -3.93 1.09
N GLN A 148 -13.10 -2.79 0.49
CA GLN A 148 -12.15 -1.98 -0.29
C GLN A 148 -11.28 -1.08 0.60
N GLY A 149 -11.33 -1.26 1.93
CA GLY A 149 -10.58 -0.43 2.85
C GLY A 149 -11.19 0.95 3.06
N MET A 150 -12.47 1.16 2.73
CA MET A 150 -13.22 2.29 3.27
C MET A 150 -13.47 2.06 4.76
N THR A 151 -12.51 2.42 5.60
CA THR A 151 -12.88 2.94 6.92
C THR A 151 -13.52 4.29 6.64
N LEU A 152 -14.82 4.31 6.35
CA LEU A 152 -15.63 5.53 6.46
C LEU A 152 -15.68 5.91 7.95
N GLY A 153 -14.55 6.34 8.49
CA GLY A 153 -14.51 7.10 9.72
C GLY A 153 -15.12 8.45 9.39
N TRP A 154 -16.26 8.76 9.99
CA TRP A 154 -16.87 10.09 9.90
C TRP A 154 -15.85 11.21 10.17
N ASP A 155 -14.82 10.93 10.98
CA ASP A 155 -13.72 11.83 11.32
C ASP A 155 -12.78 12.17 10.14
N GLU A 156 -12.50 11.21 9.25
CA GLU A 156 -11.61 11.43 8.08
C GLU A 156 -12.32 12.26 6.98
N TRP A 157 -13.65 12.21 6.96
CA TRP A 157 -14.50 13.01 6.08
C TRP A 157 -14.59 14.47 6.53
N LEU A 158 -14.64 14.72 7.83
CA LEU A 158 -14.67 16.07 8.42
C LEU A 158 -13.34 16.81 8.20
N ASP A 159 -12.19 16.15 8.36
CA ASP A 159 -10.87 16.79 8.17
C ASP A 159 -10.56 17.20 6.72
N HIS A 160 -11.08 16.48 5.73
CA HIS A 160 -10.93 16.86 4.33
C HIS A 160 -11.91 17.96 3.89
N SER A 161 -13.09 18.03 4.52
CA SER A 161 -14.09 19.06 4.21
C SER A 161 -13.72 20.45 4.74
N SER A 162 -12.97 20.51 5.85
CA SER A 162 -12.51 21.77 6.47
C SER A 162 -11.33 22.43 5.76
N LYS A 163 -10.68 21.71 4.83
CA LYS A 163 -9.55 22.22 4.02
C LYS A 163 -9.97 22.79 2.66
N LEU A 164 -11.27 22.76 2.35
CA LEU A 164 -11.84 23.24 1.08
C LEU A 164 -12.76 24.46 1.25
N THR A 165 -12.70 25.11 2.41
CA THR A 165 -13.33 26.41 2.73
C THR A 165 -12.29 27.34 3.32
#